data_AF-A0A2R4C8Y0-F1
#
_entry.id   AF-A0A2R4C8Y0-F1
#
_cell.length_a   1.000
_cell.length_b   1.000
_cell.length_c   1.000
_cell.angle_alpha   90.00
_cell.angle_beta   90.00
_cell.angle_gamma   90.00
#
_symmetry.space_group_name_H-M   'P 1'
#
loop_
_entity.id
_entity.type
_entity.pdbx_description
1 polymer ?
#
loop_
_entity_poly.entity_id
_entity_poly.type
_entity_poly.pdbx_seq_one_letter_code
_entity_poly.pdbx_strand_id
1 'polypeptide(L)'
;MADDYANDKSTTATLSVNTSITGRIDSADDWDWFRLDLEPDRAYKFSATTAQGTEPLVYVWDETAQWSDFTNEPYVLVSNELANPFTFTKPGHQYYLKVRNDAPTSYTIGLTLAPDDFDNSAAAARGLAIGTSARASFDYMFDTEHYRIDAQAGMTYTVTLRTAVGAVPDDAWLRLSSSALAYGTSSEGVRGADGMAVSFTAAETRMYDIAAVLAGYDPLAAPIKYTVGVTARDASAPALKSSTGFIDGKFTFVFDEAVKLGTGTIGFDYKALPANAITVAGNTVTVDLGHNLAPGNYTIQFNKDALSDLLGNYPQWGYFPSVSVQNPVGGKLAGYVLKSDGARSLNGSTDTTDVALYEGTAADYSVSARAGGGFSMTHANGIVDTLTGIDRLYFTGSDDVIGLSLEGNLGQIYRLYKAAFDRTPDKSGLGFWLAASDAGVTLLHIAGQFVISPEFQQKYGTNTSNAAYVDALYHNVLHRDGDAEGVAFWNNALDHGAERGRILIDFSDSVENQAATAALVGDGFAYTPWA
;
A
#
# COMPACT_ATOMS: atom_id res chain seq x y z
N MET A 1 27.95 51.86 -55.78
CA MET A 1 29.00 51.80 -54.74
C MET A 1 29.37 50.33 -54.59
N ALA A 2 30.36 49.97 -53.78
CA ALA A 2 30.58 48.56 -53.49
C ALA A 2 29.55 48.15 -52.43
N ASP A 3 28.88 47.02 -52.69
CA ASP A 3 27.93 46.37 -51.81
C ASP A 3 28.58 46.07 -50.44
N ASP A 4 27.89 46.37 -49.33
CA ASP A 4 28.45 46.27 -47.98
C ASP A 4 28.18 44.90 -47.32
N TYR A 5 27.14 44.20 -47.75
CA TYR A 5 26.85 42.82 -47.35
C TYR A 5 26.52 41.94 -48.55
N ALA A 6 26.48 40.62 -48.36
CA ALA A 6 26.20 39.73 -49.49
C ALA A 6 24.68 39.66 -49.75
N ASN A 7 24.35 39.64 -51.03
CA ASN A 7 23.00 39.48 -51.57
C ASN A 7 22.37 38.08 -51.41
N ASP A 8 23.07 37.15 -50.76
CA ASP A 8 22.62 35.78 -50.52
C ASP A 8 23.25 35.15 -49.27
N LYS A 9 22.90 33.87 -49.04
CA LYS A 9 23.38 33.07 -47.89
C LYS A 9 24.89 32.80 -47.85
N SER A 10 25.67 33.21 -48.87
CA SER A 10 27.14 33.15 -48.82
C SER A 10 27.75 34.24 -47.94
N THR A 11 26.93 35.11 -47.35
CA THR A 11 27.36 36.13 -46.38
C THR A 11 28.29 35.57 -45.31
N THR A 12 29.29 36.38 -44.96
CA THR A 12 30.17 36.13 -43.80
C THR A 12 29.80 37.02 -42.61
N ALA A 13 28.86 37.96 -42.81
CA ALA A 13 28.38 38.82 -41.75
C ALA A 13 27.50 38.04 -40.79
N THR A 14 27.67 38.31 -39.50
CA THR A 14 26.96 37.60 -38.43
C THR A 14 26.34 38.62 -37.49
N LEU A 15 25.05 38.45 -37.19
CA LEU A 15 24.32 39.23 -36.18
C LEU A 15 24.19 38.38 -34.91
N SER A 16 24.98 38.72 -33.89
CA SER A 16 24.98 38.02 -32.61
C SER A 16 23.98 38.65 -31.62
N VAL A 17 23.56 37.87 -30.62
CA VAL A 17 22.59 38.29 -29.60
C VAL A 17 23.10 39.49 -28.80
N ASN A 18 22.21 40.44 -28.51
CA ASN A 18 22.47 41.70 -27.83
C ASN A 18 23.46 42.62 -28.57
N THR A 19 23.52 42.51 -29.90
CA THR A 19 24.31 43.40 -30.75
C THR A 19 23.43 44.12 -31.76
N SER A 20 23.97 45.18 -32.34
CA SER A 20 23.37 45.90 -33.45
C SER A 20 24.41 46.12 -34.55
N ILE A 21 23.99 46.03 -35.80
CA ILE A 21 24.81 46.21 -36.99
C ILE A 21 24.17 47.27 -37.86
N THR A 22 25.00 48.11 -38.47
CA THR A 22 24.57 49.11 -39.45
C THR A 22 24.96 48.65 -40.85
N GLY A 23 24.07 48.82 -41.81
CA GLY A 23 24.34 48.55 -43.22
C GLY A 23 23.67 49.56 -44.13
N ARG A 24 23.73 49.31 -45.43
CA ARG A 24 23.17 50.19 -46.44
C ARG A 24 22.63 49.40 -47.64
N ILE A 25 21.32 49.54 -47.83
CA ILE A 25 20.66 49.13 -49.06
C ILE A 25 21.06 50.10 -50.19
N ASP A 26 21.74 49.60 -51.20
CA ASP A 26 22.27 50.36 -52.33
C ASP A 26 21.28 50.47 -53.50
N SER A 27 20.35 49.52 -53.64
CA SER A 27 19.33 49.50 -54.70
C SER A 27 18.07 48.75 -54.29
N ALA A 28 16.98 48.84 -55.06
CA ALA A 28 15.72 48.17 -54.74
C ALA A 28 15.80 46.62 -54.81
N ASP A 29 16.80 46.08 -55.50
CA ASP A 29 17.06 44.65 -55.63
C ASP A 29 18.12 44.15 -54.64
N ASP A 30 18.62 45.06 -53.80
CA ASP A 30 19.67 44.79 -52.84
C ASP A 30 19.13 44.20 -51.54
N TRP A 31 19.74 43.10 -51.13
CA TRP A 31 19.43 42.34 -49.95
C TRP A 31 20.68 42.16 -49.11
N ASP A 32 20.62 42.55 -47.86
CA ASP A 32 21.74 42.31 -46.96
C ASP A 32 21.46 41.08 -46.10
N TRP A 33 22.26 40.04 -46.28
CA TRP A 33 22.14 38.80 -45.52
C TRP A 33 23.10 38.75 -44.34
N PHE A 34 22.58 38.26 -43.21
CA PHE A 34 23.29 38.06 -41.96
C PHE A 34 23.07 36.65 -41.45
N ARG A 35 24.13 35.96 -41.08
CA ARG A 35 24.05 34.72 -40.31
C ARG A 35 23.63 35.04 -38.87
N LEU A 36 22.71 34.26 -38.29
CA LEU A 36 22.28 34.45 -36.90
C LEU A 36 22.95 33.45 -35.97
N ASP A 37 23.51 33.93 -34.85
CA ASP A 37 24.07 33.08 -33.80
C ASP A 37 23.02 32.84 -32.71
N LEU A 38 22.23 31.78 -32.86
CA LEU A 38 21.09 31.51 -31.99
C LEU A 38 21.24 30.18 -31.27
N GLU A 39 20.90 30.16 -29.99
CA GLU A 39 20.68 28.94 -29.24
C GLU A 39 19.26 28.42 -29.48
N PRO A 40 19.07 27.10 -29.63
CA PRO A 40 17.75 26.50 -29.78
C PRO A 40 16.91 26.69 -28.53
N ASP A 41 15.59 26.61 -28.70
CA ASP A 41 14.57 26.69 -27.64
C ASP A 41 14.56 28.01 -26.86
N ARG A 42 15.11 29.08 -27.45
CA ARG A 42 15.07 30.44 -26.91
C ARG A 42 14.29 31.38 -27.82
N ALA A 43 13.66 32.38 -27.23
CA ALA A 43 13.02 33.46 -27.96
C ALA A 43 13.91 34.69 -28.13
N TYR A 44 13.85 35.28 -29.32
CA TYR A 44 14.61 36.48 -29.64
C TYR A 44 13.72 37.51 -30.32
N LYS A 45 14.10 38.78 -30.16
CA LYS A 45 13.42 39.93 -30.72
C LYS A 45 14.37 40.69 -31.64
N PHE A 46 13.87 41.01 -32.83
CA PHE A 46 14.58 41.82 -33.80
C PHE A 46 14.17 43.30 -33.70
N SER A 47 15.10 44.16 -34.06
CA SER A 47 14.85 45.58 -34.33
C SER A 47 15.46 45.92 -35.67
N ALA A 48 14.77 46.75 -36.45
CA ALA A 48 15.27 47.22 -37.72
C ALA A 48 14.74 48.64 -37.97
N THR A 49 15.64 49.57 -38.29
CA THR A 49 15.27 50.97 -38.50
C THR A 49 16.16 51.59 -39.58
N THR A 50 15.55 52.22 -40.58
CA THR A 50 16.25 52.97 -41.61
C THR A 50 16.74 54.32 -41.07
N ALA A 51 17.65 54.98 -41.78
CA ALA A 51 18.13 56.31 -41.44
C ALA A 51 17.00 57.37 -41.40
N GLN A 52 15.88 57.11 -42.08
CA GLN A 52 14.68 57.96 -42.07
C GLN A 52 13.69 57.60 -40.96
N GLY A 53 14.02 56.63 -40.11
CA GLY A 53 13.15 56.19 -39.00
C GLY A 53 11.98 55.32 -39.42
N THR A 54 12.04 54.70 -40.61
CA THR A 54 11.05 53.72 -41.08
C THR A 54 11.52 52.29 -40.82
N GLU A 55 10.61 51.32 -40.84
CA GLU A 55 10.98 49.90 -40.80
C GLU A 55 11.37 49.42 -42.20
N PRO A 56 12.56 48.82 -42.39
CA PRO A 56 12.87 48.08 -43.61
C PRO A 56 12.15 46.72 -43.61
N LEU A 57 12.09 46.06 -44.76
CA LEU A 57 11.62 44.68 -44.85
C LEU A 57 12.67 43.73 -44.29
N VAL A 58 12.24 42.83 -43.40
CA VAL A 58 13.09 41.83 -42.75
C VAL A 58 12.45 40.47 -42.91
N TYR A 59 13.29 39.47 -43.17
CA TYR A 59 12.89 38.06 -43.18
C TYR A 59 13.91 37.25 -42.42
N VAL A 60 13.42 36.29 -41.63
CA VAL A 60 14.22 35.33 -40.90
C VAL A 60 14.06 33.96 -41.56
N TRP A 61 15.13 33.46 -42.15
CA TRP A 61 15.18 32.26 -42.98
C TRP A 61 15.85 31.09 -42.25
N ASP A 62 15.20 29.92 -42.20
CA ASP A 62 15.79 28.62 -41.79
C ASP A 62 16.41 27.94 -43.01
N GLU A 63 17.71 27.64 -42.99
CA GLU A 63 18.43 27.07 -44.14
C GLU A 63 17.82 25.79 -44.72
N THR A 64 17.00 25.08 -43.94
CA THR A 64 16.36 23.81 -44.29
C THR A 64 14.90 23.93 -44.73
N ALA A 65 14.26 25.10 -44.52
CA ALA A 65 12.84 25.27 -44.78
C ALA A 65 12.55 25.47 -46.29
N GLN A 66 11.50 24.81 -46.80
CA GLN A 66 11.09 24.90 -48.21
C GLN A 66 10.13 26.06 -48.53
N TRP A 67 9.45 26.64 -47.53
CA TRP A 67 8.55 27.80 -47.68
C TRP A 67 8.71 28.73 -46.47
N SER A 68 8.65 30.04 -46.75
CA SER A 68 9.08 31.26 -46.00
C SER A 68 8.90 31.25 -44.48
N ASP A 69 9.90 31.70 -43.72
CA ASP A 69 10.32 33.09 -43.42
C ASP A 69 9.35 33.84 -42.49
N PHE A 70 9.77 34.08 -41.25
CA PHE A 70 9.11 35.06 -40.40
C PHE A 70 9.47 36.47 -40.90
N THR A 71 8.48 37.32 -41.12
CA THR A 71 8.69 38.59 -41.84
C THR A 71 7.75 39.70 -41.39
N ASN A 72 8.22 40.95 -41.40
CA ASN A 72 7.36 42.11 -41.24
C ASN A 72 6.67 42.55 -42.55
N GLU A 73 6.78 41.80 -43.65
CA GLU A 73 6.12 42.13 -44.92
C GLU A 73 4.59 42.08 -44.80
N PRO A 74 3.87 43.16 -45.15
CA PRO A 74 2.42 43.16 -45.19
C PRO A 74 1.88 42.07 -46.14
N TYR A 75 0.85 41.34 -45.69
CA TYR A 75 0.11 40.32 -46.47
C TYR A 75 0.84 38.99 -46.79
N VAL A 76 2.08 38.80 -46.33
CA VAL A 76 2.79 37.50 -46.34
C VAL A 76 2.63 36.72 -45.00
N LEU A 77 1.87 37.30 -44.08
CA LEU A 77 1.73 37.00 -42.64
C LEU A 77 1.83 35.52 -42.21
N VAL A 78 2.84 35.25 -41.38
CA VAL A 78 2.84 34.17 -40.37
C VAL A 78 3.16 34.71 -38.96
N SER A 79 3.97 35.78 -38.83
CA SER A 79 4.19 36.61 -37.61
C SER A 79 4.88 37.93 -38.01
N ASN A 80 4.83 38.99 -37.18
CA ASN A 80 5.67 40.20 -37.34
C ASN A 80 6.79 40.20 -36.29
N GLU A 81 8.00 39.88 -36.71
CA GLU A 81 9.22 39.72 -35.89
C GLU A 81 9.78 41.03 -35.30
N LEU A 82 9.42 42.18 -35.89
CA LEU A 82 9.74 43.48 -35.30
C LEU A 82 8.77 43.82 -34.16
N ALA A 83 7.55 43.29 -34.22
CA ALA A 83 6.53 43.49 -33.20
C ALA A 83 6.60 42.45 -32.07
N ASN A 84 6.97 41.20 -32.37
CA ASN A 84 6.88 40.08 -31.43
C ASN A 84 8.17 39.27 -31.35
N PRO A 85 8.59 38.88 -30.13
CA PRO A 85 9.62 37.88 -29.98
C PRO A 85 9.18 36.53 -30.54
N PHE A 86 10.11 35.80 -31.13
CA PHE A 86 9.89 34.51 -31.76
C PHE A 86 10.91 33.47 -31.27
N THR A 87 10.45 32.22 -31.09
CA THR A 87 11.28 31.10 -30.64
C THR A 87 11.97 30.37 -31.79
N PHE A 88 13.28 30.20 -31.69
CA PHE A 88 14.03 29.41 -32.66
C PHE A 88 14.01 27.95 -32.26
N THR A 89 13.29 27.15 -33.03
CA THR A 89 12.74 25.87 -32.55
C THR A 89 13.52 24.62 -32.96
N LYS A 90 14.67 24.73 -33.66
CA LYS A 90 15.35 23.54 -34.19
C LYS A 90 16.85 23.49 -33.87
N PRO A 91 17.27 22.64 -32.92
CA PRO A 91 18.67 22.34 -32.69
C PRO A 91 19.39 21.91 -33.98
N GLY A 92 20.56 22.52 -34.26
CA GLY A 92 21.41 22.17 -35.40
C GLY A 92 21.04 22.84 -36.73
N HIS A 93 20.05 23.75 -36.75
CA HIS A 93 19.71 24.54 -37.93
C HIS A 93 20.45 25.88 -37.93
N GLN A 94 20.97 26.30 -39.08
CA GLN A 94 21.46 27.67 -39.26
C GLN A 94 20.33 28.59 -39.75
N TYR A 95 20.18 29.72 -39.05
CA TYR A 95 19.25 30.77 -39.44
C TYR A 95 19.98 31.97 -40.05
N TYR A 96 19.28 32.67 -40.94
CA TYR A 96 19.75 33.90 -41.57
C TYR A 96 18.69 34.98 -41.42
N LEU A 97 19.12 36.23 -41.34
CA LEU A 97 18.25 37.39 -41.49
C LEU A 97 18.62 38.11 -42.78
N LYS A 98 17.63 38.45 -43.60
CA LYS A 98 17.82 39.28 -44.80
C LYS A 98 17.03 40.58 -44.67
N VAL A 99 17.66 41.69 -45.02
CA VAL A 99 17.09 43.05 -44.97
C VAL A 99 16.95 43.59 -46.38
N ARG A 100 15.85 44.28 -46.66
CA ARG A 100 15.65 45.02 -47.91
C ARG A 100 14.89 46.32 -47.66
N ASN A 101 15.10 47.31 -48.53
CA ASN A 101 14.25 48.49 -48.61
C ASN A 101 14.03 48.89 -50.07
N ASP A 102 12.82 49.37 -50.42
CA ASP A 102 12.52 49.75 -51.81
C ASP A 102 13.35 50.96 -52.28
N ALA A 103 13.74 51.84 -51.36
CA ALA A 103 14.59 52.98 -51.63
C ALA A 103 15.98 52.79 -51.00
N PRO A 104 17.07 53.20 -51.67
CA PRO A 104 18.40 53.13 -51.06
C PRO A 104 18.46 53.88 -49.73
N THR A 105 18.94 53.22 -48.69
CA THR A 105 19.01 53.80 -47.34
C THR A 105 20.02 53.08 -46.46
N SER A 106 20.61 53.82 -45.52
CA SER A 106 21.31 53.18 -44.39
C SER A 106 20.30 52.66 -43.39
N TYR A 107 20.62 51.59 -42.68
CA TYR A 107 19.78 51.03 -41.63
C TYR A 107 20.60 50.54 -40.45
N THR A 108 19.93 50.29 -39.34
CA THR A 108 20.45 49.56 -38.19
C THR A 108 19.54 48.38 -37.91
N ILE A 109 20.10 47.18 -37.82
CA ILE A 109 19.43 46.00 -37.30
C ILE A 109 20.00 45.62 -35.95
N GLY A 110 19.17 45.03 -35.10
CA GLY A 110 19.59 44.53 -33.80
C GLY A 110 18.86 43.24 -33.44
N LEU A 111 19.52 42.43 -32.64
CA LEU A 111 19.01 41.16 -32.12
C LEU A 111 19.14 41.19 -30.60
N THR A 112 18.06 40.87 -29.90
CA THR A 112 18.04 40.78 -28.43
C THR A 112 17.37 39.49 -27.99
N LEU A 113 17.78 38.95 -26.85
CA LEU A 113 17.06 37.84 -26.23
C LEU A 113 15.74 38.36 -25.63
N ALA A 114 14.64 37.65 -25.86
CA ALA A 114 13.36 37.99 -25.24
C ALA A 114 13.45 37.78 -23.72
N PRO A 115 12.85 38.66 -22.90
CA PRO A 115 12.64 38.36 -21.49
C PRO A 115 11.78 37.11 -21.36
N ASP A 116 12.25 36.17 -20.56
CA ASP A 116 11.64 34.85 -20.40
C ASP A 116 11.90 34.40 -18.96
N ASP A 117 10.86 33.91 -18.28
CA ASP A 117 11.00 33.36 -16.94
C ASP A 117 11.60 31.95 -16.95
N PHE A 118 11.35 31.14 -17.99
CA PHE A 118 11.90 29.79 -18.16
C PHE A 118 12.03 29.42 -19.63
N ASP A 119 13.22 28.94 -20.02
CA ASP A 119 13.44 28.53 -21.41
C ASP A 119 12.49 27.42 -21.90
N ASN A 120 12.30 27.38 -23.22
CA ASN A 120 11.28 26.54 -23.84
C ASN A 120 11.74 25.09 -24.02
N SER A 121 12.89 24.74 -23.46
CA SER A 121 13.48 23.43 -23.68
C SER A 121 12.91 22.40 -22.72
N ALA A 122 12.47 21.27 -23.26
CA ALA A 122 12.15 20.10 -22.44
C ALA A 122 13.37 19.63 -21.62
N ALA A 123 14.60 19.94 -22.04
CA ALA A 123 15.80 19.62 -21.27
C ALA A 123 15.83 20.38 -19.92
N ALA A 124 15.33 21.62 -19.89
CA ALA A 124 15.30 22.48 -18.71
C ALA A 124 14.06 22.29 -17.84
N ALA A 125 13.26 21.24 -18.10
CA ALA A 125 12.01 20.99 -17.39
C ALA A 125 12.19 21.00 -15.86
N ARG A 126 11.34 21.77 -15.19
CA ARG A 126 11.41 21.99 -13.74
C ARG A 126 10.75 20.87 -12.96
N GLY A 127 11.40 20.43 -11.89
CA GLY A 127 10.78 19.52 -10.93
C GLY A 127 9.57 20.15 -10.25
N LEU A 128 8.42 19.50 -10.33
CA LEU A 128 7.19 19.87 -9.65
C LEU A 128 6.87 18.80 -8.61
N ALA A 129 7.09 19.12 -7.33
CA ALA A 129 6.85 18.19 -6.25
C ALA A 129 5.34 17.94 -6.05
N ILE A 130 4.98 16.70 -5.73
CA ILE A 130 3.59 16.31 -5.50
C ILE A 130 2.99 17.10 -4.33
N GLY A 131 1.79 17.67 -4.53
CA GLY A 131 1.10 18.51 -3.55
C GLY A 131 1.55 19.97 -3.54
N THR A 132 2.47 20.37 -4.43
CA THR A 132 2.97 21.74 -4.54
C THR A 132 2.48 22.44 -5.81
N SER A 133 2.79 23.73 -5.93
CA SER A 133 2.56 24.52 -7.14
C SER A 133 3.77 25.38 -7.47
N ALA A 134 3.97 25.62 -8.76
CA ALA A 134 4.98 26.51 -9.32
C ALA A 134 4.31 27.70 -10.00
N ARG A 135 4.98 28.85 -10.03
CA ARG A 135 4.57 30.04 -10.78
C ARG A 135 5.36 30.13 -12.07
N ALA A 136 4.71 30.59 -13.13
CA ALA A 136 5.35 30.93 -14.39
C ALA A 136 4.51 31.97 -15.17
N SER A 137 4.95 32.38 -16.34
CA SER A 137 4.19 33.23 -17.24
C SER A 137 4.35 32.84 -18.69
N PHE A 138 3.25 32.87 -19.44
CA PHE A 138 3.36 32.94 -20.89
C PHE A 138 3.86 34.34 -21.26
N ASP A 139 5.12 34.43 -21.66
CA ASP A 139 5.84 35.69 -21.88
C ASP A 139 5.67 36.21 -23.31
N TYR A 140 5.50 35.31 -24.28
CA TYR A 140 5.34 35.62 -25.71
C TYR A 140 4.56 34.53 -26.47
N MET A 141 4.34 34.70 -27.78
CA MET A 141 3.65 33.70 -28.61
C MET A 141 4.50 32.42 -28.77
N PHE A 142 3.89 31.23 -28.78
CA PHE A 142 4.60 29.95 -28.82
C PHE A 142 5.47 29.67 -27.60
N ASP A 143 5.25 30.41 -26.52
CA ASP A 143 5.91 30.15 -25.26
C ASP A 143 5.50 28.77 -24.70
N THR A 144 6.48 28.05 -24.15
CA THR A 144 6.29 26.68 -23.68
C THR A 144 7.14 26.40 -22.46
N GLU A 145 6.50 26.16 -21.32
CA GLU A 145 7.20 25.83 -20.09
C GLU A 145 7.04 24.37 -19.71
N HIS A 146 8.18 23.73 -19.46
CA HIS A 146 8.25 22.32 -19.15
C HIS A 146 8.38 22.04 -17.64
N TYR A 147 7.65 21.02 -17.18
CA TYR A 147 7.66 20.53 -15.81
C TYR A 147 7.84 19.01 -15.78
N ARG A 148 8.44 18.48 -14.71
CA ARG A 148 8.61 17.05 -14.44
C ARG A 148 8.02 16.69 -13.11
N ILE A 149 7.30 15.58 -13.07
CA ILE A 149 6.81 14.97 -11.83
C ILE A 149 7.38 13.57 -11.68
N ASP A 150 7.84 13.23 -10.48
CA ASP A 150 8.18 11.85 -10.11
C ASP A 150 6.89 11.10 -9.77
N ALA A 151 6.45 10.23 -10.67
CA ALA A 151 5.21 9.47 -10.53
C ALA A 151 5.50 8.04 -10.08
N GLN A 152 4.62 7.49 -9.23
CA GLN A 152 4.66 6.10 -8.78
C GLN A 152 3.58 5.29 -9.51
N ALA A 153 3.91 4.07 -9.92
CA ALA A 153 2.96 3.17 -10.57
C ALA A 153 1.71 2.96 -9.71
N GLY A 154 0.53 2.98 -10.33
CA GLY A 154 -0.78 2.81 -9.68
C GLY A 154 -1.41 4.10 -9.14
N MET A 155 -0.64 5.18 -9.00
CA MET A 155 -1.15 6.47 -8.53
C MET A 155 -1.76 7.27 -9.68
N THR A 156 -2.90 7.92 -9.42
CA THR A 156 -3.51 8.91 -10.30
C THR A 156 -3.04 10.31 -9.94
N TYR A 157 -2.52 11.03 -10.92
CA TYR A 157 -2.05 12.41 -10.81
C TYR A 157 -3.02 13.33 -11.53
N THR A 158 -3.32 14.47 -10.93
CA THR A 158 -4.06 15.57 -11.55
C THR A 158 -3.18 16.81 -11.55
N VAL A 159 -2.85 17.30 -12.75
CA VAL A 159 -2.10 18.52 -12.95
C VAL A 159 -3.07 19.62 -13.35
N THR A 160 -2.94 20.78 -12.75
CA THR A 160 -3.82 21.94 -12.98
C THR A 160 -3.01 23.16 -13.36
N LEU A 161 -3.52 23.95 -14.30
CA LEU A 161 -3.01 25.27 -14.66
C LEU A 161 -4.09 26.31 -14.37
N ARG A 162 -3.73 27.38 -13.68
CA ARG A 162 -4.62 28.50 -13.38
C ARG A 162 -3.92 29.83 -13.61
N THR A 163 -4.51 30.69 -14.44
CA THR A 163 -4.07 32.07 -14.61
C THR A 163 -4.27 32.88 -13.33
N ALA A 164 -3.37 33.81 -13.05
CA ALA A 164 -3.42 34.66 -11.86
C ALA A 164 -4.61 35.64 -11.90
N VAL A 165 -4.99 36.09 -13.11
CA VAL A 165 -6.12 36.98 -13.38
C VAL A 165 -6.74 36.58 -14.72
N GLY A 166 -8.08 36.58 -14.81
CA GLY A 166 -8.79 36.29 -16.05
C GLY A 166 -8.80 34.80 -16.43
N ALA A 167 -9.47 34.48 -17.55
CA ALA A 167 -9.51 33.12 -18.07
C ALA A 167 -8.17 32.72 -18.70
N VAL A 168 -7.89 31.41 -18.72
CA VAL A 168 -6.77 30.86 -19.48
C VAL A 168 -7.00 31.17 -20.97
N PRO A 169 -5.99 31.65 -21.72
CA PRO A 169 -6.11 31.90 -23.16
C PRO A 169 -6.64 30.68 -23.91
N ASP A 170 -7.51 30.89 -24.92
CA ASP A 170 -8.20 29.80 -25.63
C ASP A 170 -7.24 28.87 -26.40
N ASP A 171 -6.11 29.43 -26.81
CA ASP A 171 -4.97 28.85 -27.51
C ASP A 171 -3.90 28.28 -26.57
N ALA A 172 -4.06 28.40 -25.25
CA ALA A 172 -3.19 27.74 -24.30
C ALA A 172 -3.56 26.26 -24.10
N TRP A 173 -2.55 25.41 -23.92
CA TRP A 173 -2.67 23.98 -23.68
C TRP A 173 -1.86 23.55 -22.47
N LEU A 174 -2.37 22.53 -21.77
CA LEU A 174 -1.62 21.79 -20.76
C LEU A 174 -1.47 20.35 -21.26
N ARG A 175 -0.24 19.90 -21.53
CA ARG A 175 0.02 18.63 -22.21
C ARG A 175 0.92 17.71 -21.42
N LEU A 176 0.71 16.41 -21.58
CA LEU A 176 1.62 15.35 -21.14
C LEU A 176 2.40 14.84 -22.36
N SER A 177 3.72 14.91 -22.34
CA SER A 177 4.57 14.55 -23.50
C SER A 177 4.99 13.07 -23.54
N SER A 178 4.41 12.21 -22.71
CA SER A 178 4.85 10.82 -22.57
C SER A 178 4.19 9.84 -23.55
N SER A 179 4.99 9.01 -24.21
CA SER A 179 4.55 7.89 -25.06
C SER A 179 4.03 6.65 -24.30
N ALA A 180 4.10 6.62 -22.96
CA ALA A 180 3.66 5.48 -22.12
C ALA A 180 2.37 5.77 -21.34
N LEU A 181 1.51 6.62 -21.88
CA LEU A 181 0.16 6.82 -21.35
C LEU A 181 -0.71 5.59 -21.66
N ALA A 182 -1.55 5.17 -20.70
CA ALA A 182 -2.48 4.07 -20.90
C ALA A 182 -3.48 4.40 -22.04
N TYR A 183 -3.88 3.39 -22.82
CA TYR A 183 -4.82 3.55 -23.94
C TYR A 183 -6.11 4.28 -23.50
N GLY A 184 -6.47 5.37 -24.19
CA GLY A 184 -7.67 6.17 -23.92
C GLY A 184 -7.50 7.39 -23.00
N THR A 185 -6.27 7.73 -22.59
CA THR A 185 -5.98 8.98 -21.87
C THR A 185 -5.69 10.11 -22.86
N SER A 186 -6.32 11.29 -22.67
CA SER A 186 -5.95 12.48 -23.45
C SER A 186 -4.61 13.00 -22.95
N SER A 187 -3.68 13.23 -23.88
CA SER A 187 -2.44 13.97 -23.60
C SER A 187 -2.67 15.47 -23.44
N GLU A 188 -3.92 15.93 -23.53
CA GLU A 188 -4.31 17.34 -23.46
C GLU A 188 -5.27 17.57 -22.28
N GLY A 189 -5.03 18.66 -21.57
CA GLY A 189 -5.83 19.13 -20.46
C GLY A 189 -7.19 19.63 -20.91
N VAL A 190 -8.21 19.33 -20.11
CA VAL A 190 -9.57 19.81 -20.30
C VAL A 190 -9.68 21.22 -19.72
N ARG A 191 -10.21 22.15 -20.52
CA ARG A 191 -10.49 23.52 -20.10
C ARG A 191 -11.76 23.55 -19.24
N GLY A 192 -11.65 24.11 -18.03
CA GLY A 192 -12.75 24.41 -17.12
C GLY A 192 -12.98 25.91 -16.97
N ALA A 193 -13.88 26.30 -16.07
CA ALA A 193 -14.23 27.71 -15.83
C ALA A 193 -13.05 28.54 -15.30
N ASP A 194 -12.21 27.96 -14.45
CA ASP A 194 -11.16 28.67 -13.70
C ASP A 194 -9.73 28.17 -14.03
N GLY A 195 -9.55 27.41 -15.10
CA GLY A 195 -8.26 26.80 -15.43
C GLY A 195 -8.31 25.62 -16.39
N MET A 196 -7.19 24.93 -16.54
CA MET A 196 -7.08 23.66 -17.26
C MET A 196 -6.65 22.55 -16.32
N ALA A 197 -7.08 21.32 -16.58
CA ALA A 197 -6.62 20.16 -15.82
C ALA A 197 -6.40 18.93 -16.71
N VAL A 198 -5.32 18.20 -16.45
CA VAL A 198 -5.07 16.89 -17.06
C VAL A 198 -4.89 15.87 -15.95
N SER A 199 -5.51 14.69 -16.08
CA SER A 199 -5.41 13.60 -15.09
C SER A 199 -4.96 12.31 -15.75
N PHE A 200 -4.05 11.59 -15.12
CA PHE A 200 -3.53 10.32 -15.62
C PHE A 200 -3.14 9.38 -14.48
N THR A 201 -3.28 8.07 -14.69
CA THR A 201 -2.74 7.05 -13.78
C THR A 201 -1.39 6.59 -14.30
N ALA A 202 -0.35 6.66 -13.47
CA ALA A 202 0.97 6.23 -13.86
C ALA A 202 1.02 4.69 -13.94
N ALA A 203 1.40 4.16 -15.10
CA ALA A 203 1.57 2.72 -15.30
C ALA A 203 2.89 2.20 -14.70
N GLU A 204 3.91 3.07 -14.61
CA GLU A 204 5.25 2.75 -14.14
C GLU A 204 5.76 3.85 -13.22
N THR A 205 6.65 3.49 -12.28
CA THR A 205 7.35 4.44 -11.43
C THR A 205 8.49 5.10 -12.21
N ARG A 206 8.28 6.35 -12.67
CA ARG A 206 9.26 7.12 -13.45
C ARG A 206 8.91 8.61 -13.49
N MET A 207 9.78 9.41 -14.09
CA MET A 207 9.49 10.82 -14.38
C MET A 207 8.51 10.96 -15.56
N TYR A 208 7.56 11.88 -15.42
CA TYR A 208 6.64 12.30 -16.49
C TYR A 208 6.83 13.78 -16.78
N ASP A 209 7.00 14.11 -18.05
CA ASP A 209 7.11 15.47 -18.56
C ASP A 209 5.72 16.06 -18.88
N ILE A 210 5.54 17.31 -18.48
CA ILE A 210 4.33 18.13 -18.66
C ILE A 210 4.78 19.42 -19.36
N ALA A 211 3.97 19.92 -20.28
CA ALA A 211 4.19 21.21 -20.94
C ALA A 211 2.95 22.10 -20.77
N ALA A 212 3.15 23.33 -20.32
CA ALA A 212 2.20 24.41 -20.55
C ALA A 212 2.62 25.09 -21.85
N VAL A 213 1.71 25.31 -22.80
CA VAL A 213 2.02 25.83 -24.14
C VAL A 213 1.04 26.93 -24.47
N LEU A 214 1.50 28.09 -24.94
CA LEU A 214 0.66 29.08 -25.58
C LEU A 214 0.84 28.99 -27.10
N ALA A 215 -0.17 28.55 -27.84
CA ALA A 215 0.00 28.18 -29.26
C ALA A 215 -0.63 29.15 -30.27
N GLY A 216 -1.16 30.29 -29.83
CA GLY A 216 -1.78 31.26 -30.72
C GLY A 216 -0.76 32.12 -31.46
N TYR A 217 -1.25 32.68 -32.57
CA TYR A 217 -0.50 33.59 -33.43
C TYR A 217 -0.74 35.06 -33.06
N ASP A 218 -1.55 35.32 -32.03
CA ASP A 218 -1.90 36.66 -31.58
C ASP A 218 -0.84 37.22 -30.62
N PRO A 219 -0.34 38.45 -30.85
CA PRO A 219 0.59 39.13 -29.95
C PRO A 219 0.06 39.25 -28.52
N LEU A 220 0.89 38.90 -27.53
CA LEU A 220 0.59 39.21 -26.14
C LEU A 220 0.86 40.70 -25.85
N ALA A 221 -0.14 41.38 -25.28
CA ALA A 221 0.02 42.76 -24.81
C ALA A 221 0.91 42.85 -23.55
N ALA A 222 0.92 41.80 -22.73
CA ALA A 222 1.77 41.64 -21.55
C ALA A 222 1.85 40.15 -21.16
N PRO A 223 2.89 39.73 -20.42
CA PRO A 223 3.00 38.37 -19.92
C PRO A 223 1.80 37.91 -19.09
N ILE A 224 1.34 36.68 -19.34
CA ILE A 224 0.20 36.08 -18.65
C ILE A 224 0.71 35.15 -17.54
N LYS A 225 0.66 35.64 -16.31
CA LYS A 225 1.08 34.87 -15.13
C LYS A 225 0.09 33.75 -14.82
N TYR A 226 0.61 32.57 -14.49
CA TYR A 226 -0.18 31.43 -14.07
C TYR A 226 0.53 30.61 -12.97
N THR A 227 -0.21 29.66 -12.40
CA THR A 227 0.30 28.64 -11.49
C THR A 227 0.02 27.25 -12.04
N VAL A 228 1.01 26.36 -12.00
CA VAL A 228 0.84 24.93 -12.27
C VAL A 228 0.99 24.17 -10.96
N GLY A 229 0.00 23.33 -10.63
CA GLY A 229 0.02 22.50 -9.43
C GLY A 229 -0.32 21.05 -9.74
N VAL A 230 0.14 20.13 -8.89
CA VAL A 230 -0.10 18.70 -9.04
C VAL A 230 -0.56 18.07 -7.74
N THR A 231 -1.59 17.22 -7.83
CA THR A 231 -2.07 16.37 -6.74
C THR A 231 -2.00 14.91 -7.14
N ALA A 232 -1.86 14.01 -6.17
CA ALA A 232 -1.88 12.56 -6.39
C ALA A 232 -2.92 11.89 -5.50
N ARG A 233 -3.56 10.83 -6.01
CA ARG A 233 -4.46 9.94 -5.28
C ARG A 233 -4.15 8.50 -5.68
N ASP A 234 -4.08 7.61 -4.71
CA ASP A 234 -4.00 6.18 -5.01
C ASP A 234 -5.32 5.71 -5.66
N ALA A 235 -5.19 4.99 -6.77
CA ALA A 235 -6.31 4.40 -7.49
C ALA A 235 -6.21 2.88 -7.60
N SER A 236 -5.17 2.29 -7.00
CA SER A 236 -4.98 0.85 -6.96
C SER A 236 -5.88 0.22 -5.89
N ALA A 237 -6.28 -1.02 -6.14
CA ALA A 237 -7.00 -1.82 -5.16
C ALA A 237 -5.99 -2.63 -4.34
N PRO A 238 -6.29 -2.95 -3.06
CA PRO A 238 -5.34 -3.62 -2.18
C PRO A 238 -4.94 -4.98 -2.72
N ALA A 239 -3.67 -5.26 -2.97
CA ALA A 239 -3.22 -6.53 -3.51
C ALA A 239 -2.99 -7.57 -2.40
N LEU A 240 -3.53 -8.78 -2.59
CA LEU A 240 -3.28 -9.90 -1.68
C LEU A 240 -1.81 -10.34 -1.77
N LYS A 241 -1.09 -10.33 -0.63
CA LYS A 241 0.31 -10.74 -0.52
C LYS A 241 0.48 -12.17 -0.06
N SER A 242 -0.32 -12.60 0.92
CA SER A 242 -0.26 -13.96 1.43
C SER A 242 -1.60 -14.41 1.98
N SER A 243 -1.82 -15.72 1.91
CA SER A 243 -2.94 -16.40 2.53
C SER A 243 -2.45 -17.62 3.28
N THR A 244 -2.86 -17.78 4.53
CA THR A 244 -2.58 -18.95 5.36
C THR A 244 -3.87 -19.50 5.92
N GLY A 245 -3.95 -20.82 6.09
CA GLY A 245 -5.11 -21.49 6.66
C GLY A 245 -4.68 -22.77 7.37
N PHE A 246 -5.41 -23.12 8.41
CA PHE A 246 -5.13 -24.29 9.24
C PHE A 246 -6.39 -25.14 9.40
N ILE A 247 -6.22 -26.37 9.89
CA ILE A 247 -7.37 -27.29 10.08
C ILE A 247 -8.33 -26.80 11.16
N ASP A 248 -7.99 -25.77 11.92
CA ASP A 248 -8.86 -25.14 12.90
C ASP A 248 -9.95 -24.23 12.26
N GLY A 249 -10.03 -24.19 10.93
CA GLY A 249 -11.02 -23.38 10.21
C GLY A 249 -10.70 -21.90 10.17
N LYS A 250 -9.50 -21.50 10.62
CA LYS A 250 -9.06 -20.11 10.58
C LYS A 250 -8.17 -19.83 9.37
N PHE A 251 -8.53 -18.78 8.63
CA PHE A 251 -7.76 -18.26 7.51
C PHE A 251 -7.29 -16.84 7.79
N THR A 252 -6.07 -16.52 7.38
CA THR A 252 -5.51 -15.18 7.47
C THR A 252 -5.04 -14.73 6.09
N PHE A 253 -5.43 -13.51 5.71
CA PHE A 253 -5.11 -12.88 4.43
C PHE A 253 -4.43 -11.55 4.70
N VAL A 254 -3.23 -11.37 4.14
CA VAL A 254 -2.44 -10.14 4.30
C VAL A 254 -2.38 -9.42 2.97
N PHE A 255 -2.75 -8.14 2.98
CA PHE A 255 -2.71 -7.23 1.85
C PHE A 255 -1.49 -6.30 1.94
N ASP A 256 -1.15 -5.63 0.85
CA ASP A 256 -0.06 -4.65 0.82
C ASP A 256 -0.36 -3.33 1.50
N GLU A 257 -1.63 -3.06 1.76
CA GLU A 257 -2.09 -1.85 2.42
C GLU A 257 -3.28 -2.15 3.34
N ALA A 258 -3.67 -1.13 4.13
CA ALA A 258 -4.79 -1.25 5.04
C ALA A 258 -6.12 -1.40 4.29
N VAL A 259 -6.94 -2.35 4.74
CA VAL A 259 -8.22 -2.68 4.10
C VAL A 259 -9.39 -2.43 5.03
N LYS A 260 -10.58 -2.29 4.44
CA LYS A 260 -11.86 -2.22 5.15
C LYS A 260 -12.90 -3.07 4.44
N LEU A 261 -13.86 -3.59 5.22
CA LEU A 261 -15.03 -4.27 4.67
C LEU A 261 -15.86 -3.29 3.83
N GLY A 262 -16.28 -3.75 2.66
CA GLY A 262 -17.21 -3.05 1.78
C GLY A 262 -18.62 -3.62 1.86
N THR A 263 -19.39 -3.41 0.80
CA THR A 263 -20.80 -3.86 0.69
C THR A 263 -20.94 -5.25 0.08
N GLY A 264 -19.87 -5.82 -0.48
CA GLY A 264 -19.85 -7.18 -0.99
C GLY A 264 -19.78 -8.23 0.12
N THR A 265 -19.76 -9.50 -0.27
CA THR A 265 -19.73 -10.63 0.67
C THR A 265 -18.39 -11.35 0.63
N ILE A 266 -17.94 -11.80 1.81
CA ILE A 266 -16.88 -12.79 1.92
C ILE A 266 -17.55 -14.15 2.16
N GLY A 267 -17.15 -15.16 1.39
CA GLY A 267 -17.79 -16.47 1.40
C GLY A 267 -16.83 -17.64 1.51
N PHE A 268 -17.38 -18.77 1.92
CA PHE A 268 -16.75 -20.09 1.92
C PHE A 268 -17.74 -21.10 1.34
N ASP A 269 -17.26 -22.03 0.50
CA ASP A 269 -18.11 -22.99 -0.22
C ASP A 269 -19.31 -22.31 -0.92
N TYR A 270 -19.05 -21.16 -1.55
CA TYR A 270 -20.04 -20.34 -2.26
C TYR A 270 -21.20 -19.81 -1.40
N LYS A 271 -21.08 -19.86 -0.07
CA LYS A 271 -22.04 -19.29 0.87
C LYS A 271 -21.42 -18.07 1.56
N ALA A 272 -22.21 -17.01 1.70
CA ALA A 272 -21.78 -15.83 2.43
C ALA A 272 -21.57 -16.18 3.91
N LEU A 273 -20.43 -15.76 4.45
CA LEU A 273 -20.11 -15.91 5.87
C LEU A 273 -20.81 -14.80 6.68
N PRO A 274 -21.17 -15.09 7.94
CA PRO A 274 -21.74 -14.08 8.82
C PRO A 274 -20.67 -13.06 9.23
N ALA A 275 -21.08 -11.84 9.56
CA ALA A 275 -20.14 -10.75 9.86
C ALA A 275 -19.20 -11.05 11.04
N ASN A 276 -19.65 -11.83 12.03
CA ASN A 276 -18.83 -12.23 13.18
C ASN A 276 -17.74 -13.27 12.83
N ALA A 277 -17.80 -13.89 11.65
CA ALA A 277 -16.74 -14.78 11.16
C ALA A 277 -15.56 -13.99 10.56
N ILE A 278 -15.67 -12.67 10.42
CA ILE A 278 -14.70 -11.86 9.67
C ILE A 278 -14.17 -10.76 10.58
N THR A 279 -12.85 -10.71 10.75
CA THR A 279 -12.16 -9.64 11.46
C THR A 279 -11.19 -8.95 10.53
N VAL A 280 -11.12 -7.61 10.61
CA VAL A 280 -10.16 -6.81 9.84
C VAL A 280 -9.30 -5.98 10.81
N ALA A 281 -7.99 -6.11 10.70
CA ALA A 281 -7.01 -5.37 11.48
C ALA A 281 -5.90 -4.86 10.57
N GLY A 282 -5.92 -3.55 10.26
CA GLY A 282 -4.96 -2.94 9.35
C GLY A 282 -5.05 -3.56 7.95
N ASN A 283 -3.97 -4.20 7.50
CA ASN A 283 -3.88 -4.89 6.21
C ASN A 283 -4.23 -6.39 6.30
N THR A 284 -4.72 -6.86 7.44
CA THR A 284 -4.95 -8.28 7.69
C THR A 284 -6.44 -8.55 7.83
N VAL A 285 -6.93 -9.56 7.10
CA VAL A 285 -8.28 -10.10 7.23
C VAL A 285 -8.20 -11.52 7.76
N THR A 286 -8.89 -11.78 8.86
CA THR A 286 -9.03 -13.11 9.45
C THR A 286 -10.45 -13.60 9.22
N VAL A 287 -10.58 -14.85 8.75
CA VAL A 287 -11.84 -15.55 8.59
C VAL A 287 -11.85 -16.76 9.51
N ASP A 288 -12.87 -16.89 10.35
CA ASP A 288 -13.09 -18.02 11.25
C ASP A 288 -14.40 -18.72 10.89
N LEU A 289 -14.32 -19.99 10.47
CA LEU A 289 -15.48 -20.76 10.05
C LEU A 289 -16.30 -21.34 11.20
N GLY A 290 -15.80 -21.30 12.44
CA GLY A 290 -16.45 -21.91 13.60
C GLY A 290 -16.60 -23.44 13.50
N HIS A 291 -15.72 -24.08 12.73
CA HIS A 291 -15.50 -25.53 12.74
C HIS A 291 -14.16 -25.88 12.13
N ASN A 292 -13.63 -27.05 12.51
CA ASN A 292 -12.40 -27.57 11.92
C ASN A 292 -12.60 -28.06 10.47
N LEU A 293 -11.52 -28.02 9.68
CA LEU A 293 -11.51 -28.42 8.28
C LEU A 293 -10.68 -29.69 8.06
N ALA A 294 -11.14 -30.52 7.12
CA ALA A 294 -10.33 -31.60 6.57
C ALA A 294 -9.08 -31.04 5.86
N PRO A 295 -7.98 -31.81 5.74
CA PRO A 295 -6.86 -31.40 4.91
C PRO A 295 -7.27 -31.25 3.45
N GLY A 296 -6.90 -30.15 2.82
CA GLY A 296 -7.32 -29.87 1.45
C GLY A 296 -6.98 -28.45 1.00
N ASN A 297 -7.41 -28.13 -0.21
CA ASN A 297 -7.33 -26.76 -0.74
C ASN A 297 -8.73 -26.15 -0.72
N TYR A 298 -8.84 -24.98 -0.10
CA TYR A 298 -10.11 -24.27 0.07
C TYR A 298 -10.03 -22.90 -0.59
N THR A 299 -11.13 -22.49 -1.22
CA THR A 299 -11.25 -21.15 -1.78
C THR A 299 -12.10 -20.29 -0.85
N ILE A 300 -11.56 -19.14 -0.44
CA ILE A 300 -12.34 -18.06 0.17
C ILE A 300 -12.73 -17.07 -0.92
N GLN A 301 -14.02 -16.76 -1.02
CA GLN A 301 -14.53 -15.84 -2.04
C GLN A 301 -14.66 -14.44 -1.45
N PHE A 302 -13.73 -13.55 -1.75
CA PHE A 302 -13.93 -12.11 -1.56
C PHE A 302 -14.65 -11.58 -2.79
N ASN A 303 -15.97 -11.60 -2.78
CA ASN A 303 -16.74 -11.15 -3.94
C ASN A 303 -16.48 -9.66 -4.24
N LYS A 304 -16.91 -9.22 -5.43
CA LYS A 304 -16.86 -7.81 -5.81
C LYS A 304 -17.36 -6.91 -4.68
N ASP A 305 -16.63 -5.83 -4.41
CA ASP A 305 -16.92 -4.83 -3.39
C ASP A 305 -16.87 -5.34 -1.93
N ALA A 306 -16.39 -6.56 -1.66
CA ALA A 306 -16.27 -7.10 -0.30
C ALA A 306 -15.14 -6.42 0.52
N LEU A 307 -14.08 -5.97 -0.15
CA LEU A 307 -12.93 -5.29 0.46
C LEU A 307 -12.48 -4.12 -0.42
N SER A 308 -12.20 -2.99 0.22
CA SER A 308 -11.45 -1.88 -0.38
C SER A 308 -10.25 -1.52 0.48
N ASP A 309 -9.34 -0.73 -0.10
CA ASP A 309 -8.45 0.11 0.69
C ASP A 309 -9.23 1.17 1.50
N LEU A 310 -8.53 1.99 2.26
CA LEU A 310 -9.17 3.08 3.02
C LEU A 310 -9.77 4.17 2.12
N LEU A 311 -9.30 4.30 0.87
CA LEU A 311 -9.73 5.29 -0.11
C LEU A 311 -10.94 4.85 -0.96
N GLY A 312 -11.42 3.62 -0.76
CA GLY A 312 -12.57 3.05 -1.48
C GLY A 312 -12.24 2.52 -2.87
N ASN A 313 -11.00 2.12 -3.15
CA ASN A 313 -10.63 1.41 -4.36
C ASN A 313 -10.83 -0.11 -4.16
N TYR A 314 -11.46 -0.77 -5.13
CA TYR A 314 -11.86 -2.19 -5.05
C TYR A 314 -11.32 -2.98 -6.25
N PRO A 315 -11.02 -4.28 -6.09
CA PRO A 315 -10.74 -5.14 -7.24
C PRO A 315 -11.97 -5.24 -8.13
N GLN A 316 -11.78 -5.19 -9.45
CA GLN A 316 -12.91 -5.24 -10.39
C GLN A 316 -13.72 -6.55 -10.28
N TRP A 317 -13.05 -7.67 -9.99
CA TRP A 317 -13.61 -9.03 -10.00
C TRP A 317 -13.66 -9.71 -8.62
N GLY A 318 -13.15 -9.06 -7.56
CA GLY A 318 -12.95 -9.70 -6.25
C GLY A 318 -11.64 -10.50 -6.14
N TYR A 319 -11.45 -11.23 -5.03
CA TYR A 319 -10.35 -12.17 -4.80
C TYR A 319 -10.88 -13.58 -4.55
N PHE A 320 -10.20 -14.58 -5.11
CA PHE A 320 -10.53 -16.00 -4.92
C PHE A 320 -9.27 -16.81 -4.53
N PRO A 321 -8.59 -16.48 -3.43
CA PRO A 321 -7.41 -17.21 -3.00
C PRO A 321 -7.73 -18.66 -2.69
N SER A 322 -6.90 -19.56 -3.22
CA SER A 322 -6.85 -20.97 -2.83
C SER A 322 -5.84 -21.12 -1.69
N VAL A 323 -6.29 -21.67 -0.57
CA VAL A 323 -5.50 -21.84 0.64
C VAL A 323 -5.38 -23.32 0.95
N SER A 324 -4.14 -23.80 1.08
CA SER A 324 -3.88 -25.18 1.48
C SER A 324 -3.91 -25.31 2.99
N VAL A 325 -4.68 -26.28 3.48
CA VAL A 325 -4.94 -26.56 4.89
C VAL A 325 -4.47 -27.99 5.16
N GLN A 326 -3.56 -28.18 6.11
CA GLN A 326 -3.04 -29.52 6.43
C GLN A 326 -2.76 -29.74 7.92
N ASN A 327 -2.35 -28.70 8.64
CA ASN A 327 -1.97 -28.79 10.05
C ASN A 327 -2.76 -27.77 10.87
N PRO A 328 -2.88 -27.97 12.18
CA PRO A 328 -3.38 -26.95 13.10
C PRO A 328 -2.29 -25.89 13.36
N VAL A 329 -2.68 -24.76 13.93
CA VAL A 329 -1.71 -23.77 14.42
C VAL A 329 -0.86 -24.40 15.54
N GLY A 330 0.47 -24.32 15.39
CA GLY A 330 1.42 -24.78 16.41
C GLY A 330 1.50 -26.29 16.63
N GLY A 331 0.89 -27.10 15.76
CA GLY A 331 0.89 -28.56 15.88
C GLY A 331 0.99 -29.27 14.53
N LYS A 332 0.90 -30.60 14.59
CA LYS A 332 1.01 -31.47 13.42
C LYS A 332 -0.21 -32.38 13.33
N LEU A 333 -0.73 -32.56 12.12
CA LEU A 333 -1.75 -33.57 11.88
C LEU A 333 -1.11 -34.95 11.76
N ALA A 334 -1.39 -35.83 12.71
CA ALA A 334 -0.98 -37.23 12.70
C ALA A 334 -1.88 -38.09 11.80
N GLY A 335 -3.16 -37.72 11.66
CA GLY A 335 -4.07 -38.38 10.73
C GLY A 335 -5.47 -37.76 10.69
N TYR A 336 -6.16 -37.98 9.57
CA TYR A 336 -7.57 -37.63 9.38
C TYR A 336 -8.39 -38.91 9.17
N VAL A 337 -9.45 -39.10 9.96
CA VAL A 337 -10.29 -40.30 9.96
C VAL A 337 -11.72 -39.96 9.58
N LEU A 338 -12.21 -40.60 8.52
CA LEU A 338 -13.60 -40.52 8.08
C LEU A 338 -14.48 -41.50 8.88
N LYS A 339 -15.78 -41.21 9.04
CA LYS A 339 -16.71 -42.10 9.76
C LYS A 339 -16.85 -43.48 9.09
N SER A 340 -16.61 -43.54 7.78
CA SER A 340 -16.69 -44.77 6.98
C SER A 340 -15.38 -45.56 6.93
N ASP A 341 -14.31 -45.07 7.56
CA ASP A 341 -13.03 -45.76 7.57
C ASP A 341 -13.09 -47.01 8.44
N GLY A 342 -12.28 -48.02 8.05
CA GLY A 342 -11.95 -49.13 8.94
C GLY A 342 -11.06 -48.68 10.10
N ALA A 343 -10.85 -49.57 11.09
CA ALA A 343 -10.00 -49.30 12.25
C ALA A 343 -8.62 -48.78 11.84
N ARG A 344 -8.20 -47.67 12.45
CA ARG A 344 -6.92 -46.98 12.23
C ARG A 344 -5.98 -47.11 13.42
N SER A 345 -4.69 -46.96 13.15
CA SER A 345 -3.67 -46.74 14.18
C SER A 345 -2.98 -45.42 13.86
N LEU A 346 -3.22 -44.41 14.69
CA LEU A 346 -2.64 -43.08 14.58
C LEU A 346 -1.52 -42.94 15.61
N ASN A 347 -0.35 -42.52 15.15
CA ASN A 347 0.83 -42.35 15.97
C ASN A 347 1.35 -40.93 15.82
N GLY A 348 1.35 -40.18 16.93
CA GLY A 348 2.06 -38.91 17.03
C GLY A 348 3.49 -39.11 17.52
N SER A 349 4.19 -38.01 17.71
CA SER A 349 5.54 -37.96 18.27
C SER A 349 5.50 -37.47 19.72
N THR A 350 6.66 -37.08 20.26
CA THR A 350 6.82 -36.63 21.66
C THR A 350 7.38 -35.20 21.73
N ASP A 351 7.67 -34.60 20.58
CA ASP A 351 8.36 -33.33 20.41
C ASP A 351 7.46 -32.20 19.91
N THR A 352 6.25 -32.52 19.46
CA THR A 352 5.26 -31.57 18.94
C THR A 352 3.87 -31.89 19.45
N THR A 353 2.97 -30.91 19.46
CA THR A 353 1.54 -31.20 19.65
C THR A 353 1.00 -31.95 18.44
N ASP A 354 0.65 -33.21 18.63
CA ASP A 354 0.09 -34.08 17.59
C ASP A 354 -1.44 -34.13 17.67
N VAL A 355 -2.06 -33.95 16.51
CA VAL A 355 -3.51 -33.87 16.36
C VAL A 355 -4.02 -35.02 15.52
N ALA A 356 -5.08 -35.68 15.98
CA ALA A 356 -5.91 -36.49 15.11
C ALA A 356 -7.20 -35.75 14.80
N LEU A 357 -7.55 -35.67 13.51
CA LEU A 357 -8.79 -35.07 13.06
C LEU A 357 -9.81 -36.16 12.73
N TYR A 358 -11.02 -35.99 13.23
CA TYR A 358 -12.15 -36.89 13.03
C TYR A 358 -13.30 -36.18 12.30
N GLU A 359 -14.00 -36.89 11.43
CA GLU A 359 -15.17 -36.37 10.74
C GLU A 359 -16.39 -36.25 11.67
N GLY A 360 -17.10 -35.12 11.63
CA GLY A 360 -18.31 -34.92 12.46
C GLY A 360 -17.97 -34.31 13.82
N THR A 361 -18.57 -34.79 14.90
CA THR A 361 -18.46 -34.16 16.24
C THR A 361 -17.94 -35.13 17.28
N ALA A 362 -17.44 -34.63 18.40
CA ALA A 362 -17.01 -35.46 19.53
C ALA A 362 -18.11 -36.44 20.02
N ALA A 363 -19.39 -36.09 19.88
CA ALA A 363 -20.51 -36.93 20.29
C ALA A 363 -20.69 -38.20 19.44
N ASP A 364 -20.06 -38.25 18.26
CA ASP A 364 -20.06 -39.43 17.39
C ASP A 364 -19.09 -40.53 17.86
N TYR A 365 -18.30 -40.24 18.91
CA TYR A 365 -17.21 -41.07 19.36
C TYR A 365 -17.15 -41.22 20.89
N SER A 366 -16.50 -42.28 21.35
CA SER A 366 -16.12 -42.43 22.76
C SER A 366 -14.62 -42.68 22.87
N VAL A 367 -13.95 -41.86 23.66
CA VAL A 367 -12.52 -42.00 23.98
C VAL A 367 -12.37 -42.84 25.24
N SER A 368 -11.35 -43.70 25.29
CA SER A 368 -10.97 -44.40 26.53
C SER A 368 -9.46 -44.57 26.62
N ALA A 369 -8.89 -44.38 27.81
CA ALA A 369 -7.49 -44.69 28.06
C ALA A 369 -7.22 -46.20 27.95
N ARG A 370 -6.02 -46.56 27.48
CA ARG A 370 -5.62 -47.96 27.31
C ARG A 370 -4.62 -48.43 28.36
N ALA A 371 -4.76 -49.70 28.76
CA ALA A 371 -3.73 -50.37 29.55
C ALA A 371 -2.43 -50.46 28.74
N GLY A 372 -1.35 -49.84 29.25
CA GLY A 372 -0.06 -49.73 28.58
C GLY A 372 0.22 -48.39 27.87
N GLY A 373 -0.70 -47.42 27.97
CA GLY A 373 -0.55 -46.07 27.44
C GLY A 373 -1.32 -45.83 26.13
N GLY A 374 -1.54 -44.56 25.82
CA GLY A 374 -2.35 -44.13 24.67
C GLY A 374 -3.86 -44.29 24.90
N PHE A 375 -4.62 -44.09 23.83
CA PHE A 375 -6.08 -44.05 23.85
C PHE A 375 -6.68 -44.95 22.77
N SER A 376 -7.93 -45.35 22.97
CA SER A 376 -8.79 -45.92 21.94
C SER A 376 -9.92 -44.94 21.62
N MET A 377 -10.22 -44.79 20.34
CA MET A 377 -11.36 -44.02 19.87
C MET A 377 -12.39 -44.98 19.26
N THR A 378 -13.53 -45.16 19.91
CA THR A 378 -14.61 -46.01 19.41
C THR A 378 -15.64 -45.16 18.67
N HIS A 379 -15.90 -45.52 17.41
CA HIS A 379 -16.91 -44.93 16.56
C HIS A 379 -18.30 -45.46 16.92
N ALA A 380 -19.37 -44.72 16.60
CA ALA A 380 -20.74 -45.18 16.78
C ALA A 380 -21.08 -46.52 16.09
N ASN A 381 -20.33 -46.90 15.04
CA ASN A 381 -20.49 -48.17 14.32
C ASN A 381 -19.69 -49.34 14.95
N GLY A 382 -19.00 -49.11 16.07
CA GLY A 382 -18.21 -50.12 16.79
C GLY A 382 -16.77 -50.30 16.28
N ILE A 383 -16.34 -49.55 15.26
CA ILE A 383 -14.94 -49.50 14.84
C ILE A 383 -14.12 -48.81 15.93
N VAL A 384 -12.92 -49.32 16.20
CA VAL A 384 -12.05 -48.81 17.25
C VAL A 384 -10.68 -48.45 16.66
N ASP A 385 -10.32 -47.18 16.75
CA ASP A 385 -8.98 -46.71 16.41
C ASP A 385 -8.05 -46.75 17.62
N THR A 386 -6.77 -46.93 17.33
CA THR A 386 -5.66 -46.83 18.28
C THR A 386 -4.99 -45.47 18.14
N LEU A 387 -4.83 -44.77 19.25
CA LEU A 387 -4.15 -43.47 19.32
C LEU A 387 -2.93 -43.59 20.25
N THR A 388 -1.74 -43.36 19.71
CA THR A 388 -0.49 -43.37 20.48
C THR A 388 0.21 -42.04 20.31
N GLY A 389 0.58 -41.35 21.40
CA GLY A 389 1.25 -40.05 21.32
C GLY A 389 0.42 -38.96 20.64
N ILE A 390 -0.92 -39.03 20.71
CA ILE A 390 -1.81 -37.99 20.20
C ILE A 390 -2.20 -37.08 21.37
N ASP A 391 -2.01 -35.77 21.22
CA ASP A 391 -2.29 -34.80 22.28
C ASP A 391 -3.72 -34.26 22.21
N ARG A 392 -4.24 -34.05 20.99
CA ARG A 392 -5.54 -33.41 20.79
C ARG A 392 -6.34 -34.08 19.68
N LEU A 393 -7.65 -34.07 19.84
CA LEU A 393 -8.61 -34.60 18.88
C LEU A 393 -9.49 -33.46 18.36
N TYR A 394 -9.41 -33.23 17.06
CA TYR A 394 -10.17 -32.20 16.36
C TYR A 394 -11.33 -32.87 15.62
N PHE A 395 -12.38 -32.10 15.34
CA PHE A 395 -13.62 -32.62 14.78
C PHE A 395 -14.15 -31.68 13.69
N THR A 396 -14.42 -32.17 12.47
CA THR A 396 -14.80 -31.28 11.35
C THR A 396 -16.19 -30.63 11.48
N GLY A 397 -17.02 -31.10 12.40
CA GLY A 397 -18.38 -30.61 12.65
C GLY A 397 -18.50 -29.76 13.91
N SER A 398 -17.40 -29.38 14.56
CA SER A 398 -17.40 -28.57 15.78
C SER A 398 -16.05 -27.87 15.99
N ASP A 399 -16.03 -26.77 16.75
CA ASP A 399 -14.80 -26.18 17.28
C ASP A 399 -14.30 -26.86 18.55
N ASP A 400 -15.14 -27.67 19.20
CA ASP A 400 -14.74 -28.38 20.39
C ASP A 400 -13.62 -29.40 20.05
N VAL A 401 -12.61 -29.41 20.90
CA VAL A 401 -11.45 -30.30 20.84
C VAL A 401 -11.44 -31.17 22.10
N ILE A 402 -10.99 -32.42 21.99
CA ILE A 402 -10.66 -33.24 23.16
C ILE A 402 -9.15 -33.21 23.38
N GLY A 403 -8.72 -32.71 24.55
CA GLY A 403 -7.34 -32.86 25.02
C GLY A 403 -7.13 -34.24 25.63
N LEU A 404 -6.11 -34.95 25.17
CA LEU A 404 -5.70 -36.29 25.63
C LEU A 404 -4.43 -36.24 26.48
N SER A 405 -3.64 -35.17 26.34
CA SER A 405 -2.40 -34.96 27.07
C SER A 405 -2.53 -33.75 28.00
N LEU A 406 -2.01 -33.91 29.23
CA LEU A 406 -1.80 -32.81 30.18
C LEU A 406 -0.33 -32.36 30.22
N GLU A 407 0.42 -32.64 29.17
CA GLU A 407 1.76 -32.09 29.00
C GLU A 407 1.70 -30.65 28.45
N GLY A 408 2.79 -29.91 28.64
CA GLY A 408 2.93 -28.53 28.19
C GLY A 408 1.89 -27.53 28.76
N ASN A 409 1.65 -26.45 28.01
CA ASN A 409 0.81 -25.33 28.43
C ASN A 409 -0.62 -25.76 28.76
N LEU A 410 -1.20 -26.66 27.95
CA LEU A 410 -2.58 -27.11 28.13
C LEU A 410 -2.79 -27.72 29.52
N GLY A 411 -1.90 -28.63 29.92
CA GLY A 411 -1.99 -29.24 31.25
C GLY A 411 -1.68 -28.28 32.38
N GLN A 412 -0.71 -27.37 32.21
CA GLN A 412 -0.40 -26.36 33.22
C GLN A 412 -1.60 -25.45 33.48
N ILE A 413 -2.27 -24.97 32.42
CA ILE A 413 -3.43 -24.09 32.55
C ILE A 413 -4.62 -24.85 33.12
N TYR A 414 -4.86 -26.09 32.67
CA TYR A 414 -5.91 -26.94 33.24
C TYR A 414 -5.70 -27.14 34.74
N ARG A 415 -4.49 -27.53 35.16
CA ARG A 415 -4.13 -27.72 36.58
C ARG A 415 -4.24 -26.41 37.35
N LEU A 416 -3.83 -25.28 36.78
CA LEU A 416 -3.90 -23.97 37.43
C LEU A 416 -5.35 -23.56 37.67
N TYR A 417 -6.20 -23.73 36.66
CA TYR A 417 -7.62 -23.42 36.72
C TYR A 417 -8.30 -24.32 37.77
N LYS A 418 -8.03 -25.64 37.75
CA LYS A 418 -8.55 -26.55 38.77
C LYS A 418 -8.03 -26.21 40.17
N ALA A 419 -6.75 -25.89 40.36
CA ALA A 419 -6.22 -25.48 41.65
C ALA A 419 -6.87 -24.16 42.14
N ALA A 420 -7.06 -23.20 41.23
CA ALA A 420 -7.59 -21.89 41.55
C ALA A 420 -9.06 -21.90 41.96
N PHE A 421 -9.87 -22.77 41.36
CA PHE A 421 -11.33 -22.73 41.57
C PHE A 421 -11.90 -24.03 42.12
N ASP A 422 -11.09 -25.10 42.15
CA ASP A 422 -11.46 -26.45 42.58
C ASP A 422 -12.78 -26.90 41.95
N ARG A 423 -12.76 -26.85 40.62
CA ARG A 423 -13.76 -27.37 39.68
C ARG A 423 -13.08 -27.69 38.34
N THR A 424 -13.75 -28.49 37.51
CA THR A 424 -13.35 -28.65 36.11
C THR A 424 -13.44 -27.30 35.40
N PRO A 425 -12.41 -26.91 34.61
CA PRO A 425 -12.47 -25.70 33.81
C PRO A 425 -13.65 -25.73 32.85
N ASP A 426 -14.32 -24.60 32.67
CA ASP A 426 -15.30 -24.48 31.59
C ASP A 426 -14.57 -24.43 30.24
N LYS A 427 -15.24 -24.91 29.18
CA LYS A 427 -14.63 -25.12 27.87
C LYS A 427 -14.02 -23.84 27.29
N SER A 428 -14.79 -22.77 27.27
CA SER A 428 -14.38 -21.48 26.68
C SER A 428 -13.35 -20.76 27.53
N GLY A 429 -13.48 -20.80 28.86
CA GLY A 429 -12.50 -20.22 29.78
C GLY A 429 -11.14 -20.90 29.69
N LEU A 430 -11.09 -22.23 29.58
CA LEU A 430 -9.84 -22.94 29.34
C LEU A 430 -9.21 -22.56 28.00
N GLY A 431 -10.03 -22.48 26.94
CA GLY A 431 -9.59 -21.99 25.64
C GLY A 431 -9.00 -20.59 25.69
N PHE A 432 -9.64 -19.66 26.40
CA PHE A 432 -9.21 -18.27 26.54
C PHE A 432 -7.82 -18.17 27.16
N TRP A 433 -7.60 -18.84 28.29
CA TRP A 433 -6.30 -18.80 28.95
C TRP A 433 -5.21 -19.53 28.17
N LEU A 434 -5.57 -20.59 27.44
CA LEU A 434 -4.66 -21.27 26.54
C LEU A 434 -4.20 -20.33 25.41
N ALA A 435 -5.13 -19.66 24.73
CA ALA A 435 -4.78 -18.70 23.69
C ALA A 435 -3.96 -17.52 24.23
N ALA A 436 -4.28 -17.02 25.43
CA ALA A 436 -3.48 -15.99 26.09
C ALA A 436 -2.04 -16.47 26.34
N SER A 437 -1.87 -17.70 26.83
CA SER A 437 -0.56 -18.31 27.04
C SER A 437 0.21 -18.50 25.73
N ASP A 438 -0.47 -18.94 24.67
CA ASP A 438 0.13 -19.14 23.34
C ASP A 438 0.52 -17.80 22.70
N ALA A 439 -0.19 -16.71 23.03
CA ALA A 439 0.18 -15.33 22.68
C ALA A 439 1.31 -14.75 23.57
N GLY A 440 1.87 -15.54 24.49
CA GLY A 440 3.02 -15.18 25.32
C GLY A 440 2.68 -14.60 26.70
N VAL A 441 1.41 -14.60 27.11
CA VAL A 441 1.05 -14.22 28.49
C VAL A 441 1.59 -15.29 29.45
N THR A 442 2.45 -14.87 30.37
CA THR A 442 3.10 -15.81 31.30
C THR A 442 2.10 -16.49 32.24
N LEU A 443 2.37 -17.75 32.61
CA LEU A 443 1.56 -18.48 33.58
C LEU A 443 1.43 -17.73 34.92
N LEU A 444 2.48 -17.02 35.35
CA LEU A 444 2.46 -16.17 36.55
C LEU A 444 1.43 -15.04 36.43
N HIS A 445 1.37 -14.37 35.28
CA HIS A 445 0.36 -13.33 35.05
C HIS A 445 -1.07 -13.92 35.09
N ILE A 446 -1.28 -15.07 34.44
CA ILE A 446 -2.57 -15.78 34.46
C ILE A 446 -2.97 -16.16 35.89
N ALA A 447 -2.05 -16.74 36.66
CA ALA A 447 -2.29 -17.07 38.07
C ALA A 447 -2.59 -15.82 38.92
N GLY A 448 -1.92 -14.70 38.64
CA GLY A 448 -2.23 -13.41 39.24
C GLY A 448 -3.67 -12.96 38.96
N GLN A 449 -4.13 -13.06 37.71
CA GLN A 449 -5.52 -12.77 37.33
C GLN A 449 -6.53 -13.67 38.04
N PHE A 450 -6.20 -14.96 38.23
CA PHE A 450 -7.03 -15.88 39.00
C PHE A 450 -7.11 -15.46 40.47
N VAL A 451 -5.98 -15.19 41.13
CA VAL A 451 -5.95 -14.82 42.55
C VAL A 451 -6.75 -13.57 42.85
N ILE A 452 -6.78 -12.59 41.94
CA ILE A 452 -7.56 -11.35 42.14
C ILE A 452 -9.01 -11.46 41.66
N SER A 453 -9.40 -12.57 41.03
CA SER A 453 -10.75 -12.75 40.51
C SER A 453 -11.79 -12.84 41.64
N PRO A 454 -13.04 -12.40 41.40
CA PRO A 454 -14.11 -12.54 42.39
C PRO A 454 -14.36 -13.99 42.84
N GLU A 455 -14.26 -14.96 41.92
CA GLU A 455 -14.46 -16.39 42.21
C GLU A 455 -13.38 -16.91 43.18
N PHE A 456 -12.11 -16.57 42.93
CA PHE A 456 -11.02 -16.96 43.82
C PHE A 456 -11.14 -16.30 45.19
N GLN A 457 -11.43 -15.00 45.25
CA GLN A 457 -11.62 -14.29 46.51
C GLN A 457 -12.81 -14.80 47.32
N GLN A 458 -13.86 -15.28 46.65
CA GLN A 458 -15.00 -15.93 47.32
C GLN A 458 -14.59 -17.26 47.95
N LYS A 459 -13.73 -18.03 47.29
CA LYS A 459 -13.30 -19.37 47.75
C LYS A 459 -12.17 -19.33 48.78
N TYR A 460 -11.21 -18.42 48.61
CA TYR A 460 -10.00 -18.32 49.43
C TYR A 460 -10.01 -17.12 50.41
N GLY A 461 -11.04 -16.27 50.35
CA GLY A 461 -11.20 -15.09 51.19
C GLY A 461 -10.53 -13.83 50.63
N THR A 462 -11.07 -12.66 51.02
CA THR A 462 -10.49 -11.34 50.72
C THR A 462 -9.49 -10.93 51.80
N ASN A 463 -8.34 -10.39 51.40
CA ASN A 463 -7.30 -9.89 52.32
C ASN A 463 -6.87 -10.90 53.41
N THR A 464 -6.82 -12.19 53.08
CA THR A 464 -6.38 -13.23 54.01
C THR A 464 -4.92 -13.04 54.43
N SER A 465 -4.53 -13.52 55.61
CA SER A 465 -3.12 -13.60 56.00
C SER A 465 -2.38 -14.63 55.13
N ASN A 466 -1.04 -14.59 55.13
CA ASN A 466 -0.23 -15.60 54.43
C ASN A 466 -0.53 -17.02 54.95
N ALA A 467 -0.62 -17.18 56.27
CA ALA A 467 -0.97 -18.46 56.89
C ALA A 467 -2.34 -18.99 56.45
N ALA A 468 -3.38 -18.14 56.42
CA ALA A 468 -4.70 -18.54 55.97
C ALA A 468 -4.75 -18.87 54.47
N TYR A 469 -3.94 -18.17 53.66
CA TYR A 469 -3.82 -18.46 52.24
C TYR A 469 -3.17 -19.82 51.98
N VAL A 470 -2.05 -20.12 52.65
CA VAL A 470 -1.35 -21.41 52.53
C VAL A 470 -2.23 -22.56 53.01
N ASP A 471 -2.91 -22.38 54.15
CA ASP A 471 -3.86 -23.37 54.68
C ASP A 471 -4.97 -23.69 53.68
N ALA A 472 -5.58 -22.66 53.08
CA ALA A 472 -6.60 -22.83 52.06
C ALA A 472 -6.08 -23.53 50.79
N LEU A 473 -4.84 -23.29 50.36
CA LEU A 473 -4.24 -23.99 49.22
C LEU A 473 -4.06 -25.49 49.48
N TYR A 474 -3.61 -25.88 50.67
CA TYR A 474 -3.53 -27.30 51.05
C TYR A 474 -4.89 -28.00 50.99
N HIS A 475 -5.93 -27.37 51.52
CA HIS A 475 -7.28 -27.94 51.55
C HIS A 475 -7.97 -27.97 50.18
N ASN A 476 -7.84 -26.90 49.40
CA ASN A 476 -8.57 -26.77 48.14
C ASN A 476 -7.83 -27.39 46.94
N VAL A 477 -6.50 -27.42 46.95
CA VAL A 477 -5.69 -27.96 45.84
C VAL A 477 -5.28 -29.40 46.10
N LEU A 478 -4.77 -29.70 47.29
CA LEU A 478 -4.23 -31.02 47.64
C LEU A 478 -5.20 -31.88 48.46
N HIS A 479 -6.31 -31.30 48.92
CA HIS A 479 -7.35 -31.98 49.68
C HIS A 479 -6.84 -32.68 50.95
N ARG A 480 -5.87 -32.05 51.62
CA ARG A 480 -5.28 -32.52 52.89
C ARG A 480 -4.76 -31.37 53.73
N ASP A 481 -4.43 -31.65 54.98
CA ASP A 481 -3.66 -30.74 55.82
C ASP A 481 -2.21 -30.62 55.31
N GLY A 482 -1.64 -29.42 55.46
CA GLY A 482 -0.22 -29.18 55.25
C GLY A 482 0.62 -29.72 56.40
N ASP A 483 1.74 -30.36 56.09
CA ASP A 483 2.72 -30.72 57.11
C ASP A 483 3.44 -29.47 57.64
N ALA A 484 3.98 -29.56 58.86
CA ALA A 484 4.55 -28.39 59.55
C ALA A 484 5.72 -27.74 58.78
N GLU A 485 6.55 -28.54 58.10
CA GLU A 485 7.70 -28.03 57.35
C GLU A 485 7.26 -27.34 56.05
N GLY A 486 6.34 -27.96 55.30
CA GLY A 486 5.76 -27.38 54.08
C GLY A 486 5.01 -26.08 54.37
N VAL A 487 4.16 -26.05 55.39
CA VAL A 487 3.44 -24.82 55.80
C VAL A 487 4.42 -23.72 56.20
N ALA A 488 5.48 -24.04 56.95
CA ALA A 488 6.50 -23.07 57.33
C ALA A 488 7.27 -22.53 56.11
N PHE A 489 7.62 -23.40 55.16
CA PHE A 489 8.29 -23.02 53.92
C PHE A 489 7.47 -22.03 53.09
N TRP A 490 6.20 -22.34 52.82
CA TRP A 490 5.35 -21.47 52.01
C TRP A 490 5.05 -20.13 52.68
N ASN A 491 4.81 -20.13 53.99
CA ASN A 491 4.64 -18.90 54.75
C ASN A 491 5.91 -18.04 54.71
N ASN A 492 7.08 -18.65 54.90
CA ASN A 492 8.35 -17.94 54.81
C ASN A 492 8.55 -17.30 53.41
N ALA A 493 8.23 -18.03 52.33
CA ALA A 493 8.31 -17.49 50.98
C ALA A 493 7.42 -16.24 50.80
N LEU A 494 6.16 -16.30 51.26
CA LEU A 494 5.23 -15.17 51.19
C LEU A 494 5.68 -13.98 52.06
N ASP A 495 6.19 -14.26 53.26
CA ASP A 495 6.70 -13.23 54.18
C ASP A 495 7.94 -12.51 53.62
N HIS A 496 8.69 -13.16 52.71
CA HIS A 496 9.83 -12.59 52.00
C HIS A 496 9.49 -12.07 50.59
N GLY A 497 8.20 -11.89 50.29
CA GLY A 497 7.74 -11.18 49.09
C GLY A 497 7.45 -12.05 47.88
N ALA A 498 7.35 -13.38 48.02
CA ALA A 498 6.84 -14.21 46.94
C ALA A 498 5.40 -13.82 46.57
N GLU A 499 5.09 -13.80 45.27
CA GLU A 499 3.74 -13.50 44.79
C GLU A 499 2.80 -14.67 45.08
N ARG A 500 1.56 -14.38 45.51
CA ARG A 500 0.54 -15.42 45.73
C ARG A 500 0.26 -16.25 44.48
N GLY A 501 0.22 -15.61 43.31
CA GLY A 501 0.09 -16.30 42.02
C GLY A 501 1.22 -17.31 41.78
N ARG A 502 2.45 -17.01 42.24
CA ARG A 502 3.56 -17.95 42.17
C ARG A 502 3.34 -19.16 43.07
N ILE A 503 2.91 -18.95 44.31
CA ILE A 503 2.62 -20.05 45.24
C ILE A 503 1.49 -20.94 44.71
N LEU A 504 0.43 -20.34 44.14
CA LEU A 504 -0.65 -21.10 43.49
C LEU A 504 -0.14 -21.98 42.35
N ILE A 505 0.78 -21.47 41.51
CA ILE A 505 1.41 -22.26 40.45
C ILE A 505 2.19 -23.43 41.04
N ASP A 506 2.99 -23.19 42.09
CA ASP A 506 3.83 -24.23 42.67
C ASP A 506 2.97 -25.34 43.34
N PHE A 507 1.82 -25.00 43.94
CA PHE A 507 0.84 -26.00 44.40
C PHE A 507 0.17 -26.73 43.23
N SER A 508 -0.23 -25.99 42.20
CA SER A 508 -0.91 -26.51 41.02
C SER A 508 -0.04 -27.50 40.23
N ASP A 509 1.26 -27.24 40.11
CA ASP A 509 2.20 -28.08 39.37
C ASP A 509 2.99 -29.04 40.27
N SER A 510 2.60 -29.16 41.54
CA SER A 510 3.16 -30.16 42.45
C SER A 510 2.92 -31.58 41.92
N VAL A 511 3.87 -32.49 42.17
CA VAL A 511 3.76 -33.91 41.77
C VAL A 511 2.46 -34.55 42.27
N GLU A 512 2.03 -34.16 43.48
CA GLU A 512 0.78 -34.62 44.08
C GLU A 512 -0.45 -34.15 43.29
N ASN A 513 -0.54 -32.85 42.95
CA ASN A 513 -1.66 -32.35 42.16
C ASN A 513 -1.63 -32.83 40.71
N GLN A 514 -0.45 -33.02 40.12
CA GLN A 514 -0.31 -33.64 38.80
C GLN A 514 -0.90 -35.06 38.79
N ALA A 515 -0.58 -35.88 39.79
CA ALA A 515 -1.13 -37.22 39.92
C ALA A 515 -2.66 -37.20 40.15
N ALA A 516 -3.16 -36.32 41.02
CA ALA A 516 -4.59 -36.16 41.29
C ALA A 516 -5.37 -35.74 40.03
N THR A 517 -4.79 -34.84 39.23
CA THR A 517 -5.47 -34.30 38.04
C THR A 517 -5.43 -35.28 36.87
N ALA A 518 -4.35 -36.04 36.70
CA ALA A 518 -4.24 -37.07 35.66
C ALA A 518 -5.35 -38.12 35.76
N ALA A 519 -5.73 -38.52 36.97
CA ALA A 519 -6.82 -39.48 37.19
C ALA A 519 -8.20 -38.95 36.79
N LEU A 520 -8.42 -37.63 36.91
CA LEU A 520 -9.70 -36.98 36.58
C LEU A 520 -9.87 -36.73 35.09
N VAL A 521 -8.75 -36.59 34.38
CA VAL A 521 -8.71 -36.40 32.93
C VAL A 521 -8.75 -37.72 32.16
N GLY A 522 -8.64 -38.87 32.82
CA GLY A 522 -8.53 -40.23 32.27
C GLY A 522 -8.92 -40.49 30.81
N ASP A 523 -10.13 -40.14 30.36
CA ASP A 523 -10.64 -40.39 29.00
C ASP A 523 -10.55 -39.17 28.05
N GLY A 524 -9.74 -38.18 28.41
CA GLY A 524 -9.67 -36.87 27.77
C GLY A 524 -10.69 -35.87 28.33
N PHE A 525 -10.49 -34.60 27.99
CA PHE A 525 -11.40 -33.52 28.38
C PHE A 525 -11.70 -32.60 27.19
N ALA A 526 -12.95 -32.17 27.09
CA ALA A 526 -13.39 -31.26 26.03
C ALA A 526 -13.10 -29.80 26.40
N TYR A 527 -12.64 -29.01 25.43
CA TYR A 527 -12.54 -27.56 25.52
C TYR A 527 -12.74 -26.93 24.14
N THR A 528 -13.01 -25.64 24.09
CA THR A 528 -13.18 -24.90 22.83
C THR A 528 -11.99 -23.95 22.71
N PRO A 529 -11.09 -24.13 21.73
CA PRO A 529 -10.01 -23.17 21.47
C PRO A 529 -10.56 -21.75 21.32
N TRP A 530 -9.84 -20.76 21.86
CA TRP A 530 -10.30 -19.37 21.80
C TRP A 530 -9.94 -18.70 20.48
N ALA A 531 -10.80 -17.76 20.06
CA ALA A 531 -10.71 -17.04 18.79
C ALA A 531 -9.54 -16.06 18.76
#